data_AF-A0ABD2HXZ6-F1
#
_entry.id   AF-A0ABD2HXZ6-F1
#
_cell.length_a   1.000
_cell.length_b   1.000
_cell.length_c   1.000
_cell.angle_alpha   90.00
_cell.angle_beta   90.00
_cell.angle_gamma   90.00
#
_symmetry.space_group_name_H-M   'P 1'
#
loop_
_entity.id
_entity.type
_entity.pdbx_description
1 polymer ?
#
loop_
_entity_poly.entity_id
_entity_poly.type
_entity_poly.pdbx_seq_one_letter_code
_entity_poly.pdbx_strand_id
1 'polypeptide(L)'
;MERPFRSNCNASNKMLSNIQCQNCWDPNTCHIALEIVGSECLTVHYKENEYGRRSVFAKHSIFPEFNFSDIFYFEVLVNAMKHIMFVGLAEKQHQILFDETIHGGTAIYEYASGGFIWISGSSRKSNAKYSFGAGDVVGCGVNLVNRQIFFTKNGHLLDSSQMFVPLPSELVPFVSLFSFNDQIEANFGPTFKFDLSIVF
;
A
#
# COMPACT_ATOMS: atom_id res chain seq x y z
N MET A 1 -33.81 -7.71 -14.80
CA MET A 1 -32.37 -8.01 -14.82
C MET A 1 -31.66 -6.77 -14.29
N GLU A 2 -31.50 -6.67 -12.97
CA GLU A 2 -31.02 -5.48 -12.26
C GLU A 2 -29.52 -5.62 -11.95
N ARG A 3 -28.76 -4.53 -12.05
CA ARG A 3 -27.30 -4.48 -11.84
C ARG A 3 -26.99 -4.26 -10.33
N PRO A 4 -26.05 -4.99 -9.70
CA PRO A 4 -25.96 -5.05 -8.24
C PRO A 4 -24.97 -4.04 -7.62
N PHE A 5 -24.87 -2.79 -8.10
CA PHE A 5 -23.97 -1.80 -7.51
C PHE A 5 -24.57 -0.40 -7.45
N ARG A 6 -25.57 -0.22 -6.58
CA ARG A 6 -25.82 1.06 -5.93
C ARG A 6 -26.28 0.80 -4.50
N SER A 7 -25.44 1.13 -3.52
CA SER A 7 -25.87 1.20 -2.13
C SER A 7 -25.49 2.54 -1.50
N ASN A 8 -26.50 3.16 -0.92
CA ASN A 8 -26.45 4.37 -0.11
C ASN A 8 -25.51 4.21 1.08
N CYS A 9 -24.63 5.18 1.33
CA CYS A 9 -23.95 5.33 2.62
C CYS A 9 -24.46 6.56 3.40
N ASN A 10 -24.51 6.48 4.74
CA ASN A 10 -25.00 7.53 5.63
C ASN A 10 -23.92 8.59 5.95
N ALA A 11 -24.35 9.80 6.29
CA ALA A 11 -23.65 11.07 6.02
C ALA A 11 -22.57 11.56 7.01
N SER A 12 -22.12 10.77 7.99
CA SER A 12 -21.09 11.23 8.95
C SER A 12 -19.78 10.42 8.96
N ASN A 13 -19.75 9.23 8.35
CA ASN A 13 -18.56 8.34 8.24
C ASN A 13 -18.10 8.16 6.77
N LYS A 14 -18.45 9.10 5.89
CA LYS A 14 -18.44 8.91 4.43
C LYS A 14 -17.23 9.48 3.71
N MET A 15 -16.47 10.40 4.31
CA MET A 15 -15.41 11.13 3.59
C MET A 15 -14.18 10.26 3.31
N LEU A 16 -13.55 9.69 4.35
CA LEU A 16 -12.39 8.81 4.17
C LEU A 16 -12.73 7.54 3.38
N SER A 17 -13.86 6.90 3.68
CA SER A 17 -14.31 5.72 2.93
C SER A 17 -14.58 6.02 1.45
N ASN A 18 -15.16 7.19 1.11
CA ASN A 18 -15.32 7.61 -0.29
C ASN A 18 -13.99 7.96 -0.96
N ILE A 19 -13.09 8.69 -0.29
CA ILE A 19 -11.79 9.08 -0.85
C ILE A 19 -10.91 7.84 -1.07
N GLN A 20 -10.93 6.90 -0.11
CA GLN A 20 -10.19 5.66 -0.21
C GLN A 20 -10.68 4.80 -1.38
N CYS A 21 -11.99 4.55 -1.49
CA CYS A 21 -12.53 3.74 -2.58
C CYS A 21 -12.43 4.40 -3.97
N GLN A 22 -12.11 5.70 -4.02
CA GLN A 22 -11.83 6.45 -5.25
C GLN A 22 -10.32 6.57 -5.53
N ASN A 23 -9.46 6.01 -4.68
CA ASN A 23 -8.03 6.09 -4.85
C ASN A 23 -7.54 5.12 -5.93
N CYS A 24 -6.44 5.50 -6.57
CA CYS A 24 -5.77 4.74 -7.62
C CYS A 24 -4.32 5.20 -7.72
N TRP A 25 -3.50 4.53 -8.53
CA TRP A 25 -2.12 4.94 -8.79
C TRP A 25 -2.08 6.25 -9.57
N ASP A 26 -1.21 7.18 -9.16
CA ASP A 26 -1.05 8.48 -9.80
C ASP A 26 -0.01 8.41 -10.93
N PRO A 27 -0.40 8.62 -12.19
CA PRO A 27 0.52 8.65 -13.33
C PRO A 27 1.64 9.68 -13.19
N ASN A 28 1.43 10.78 -12.45
CA ASN A 28 2.45 11.81 -12.25
C ASN A 28 3.59 11.38 -11.31
N THR A 29 3.37 10.31 -10.55
CA THR A 29 4.33 9.77 -9.57
C THR A 29 4.90 8.43 -10.01
N CYS A 30 4.41 7.91 -11.14
CA CYS A 30 4.80 6.63 -11.68
C CYS A 30 6.16 6.77 -12.35
N HIS A 31 7.15 6.03 -11.85
CA HIS A 31 8.46 6.01 -12.50
C HIS A 31 8.34 5.57 -13.97
N ILE A 32 9.14 6.17 -14.86
CA ILE A 32 9.09 5.98 -16.32
C ILE A 32 9.19 4.52 -16.80
N ALA A 33 9.87 3.68 -16.02
CA ALA A 33 10.05 2.24 -16.24
C ALA A 33 8.85 1.37 -15.83
N LEU A 34 7.85 1.98 -15.19
CA LEU A 34 6.57 1.37 -14.88
C LEU A 34 5.50 1.88 -15.85
N GLU A 35 4.43 1.10 -15.98
CA GLU A 35 3.24 1.44 -16.71
C GLU A 35 2.02 1.19 -15.83
N ILE A 36 1.13 2.18 -15.74
CA ILE A 36 -0.20 2.01 -15.17
C ILE A 36 -1.13 1.55 -16.28
N VAL A 37 -1.79 0.42 -16.08
CA VAL A 37 -2.64 -0.23 -17.08
C VAL A 37 -4.11 -0.05 -16.72
N GLY A 38 -4.92 0.29 -17.74
CA GLY A 38 -6.39 0.42 -17.62
C GLY A 38 -6.86 1.81 -17.15
N SER A 39 -8.16 2.09 -17.35
CA SER A 39 -8.77 3.40 -17.01
C SER A 39 -8.89 3.64 -15.51
N GLU A 40 -8.94 2.58 -14.71
CA GLU A 40 -9.10 2.65 -13.26
C GLU A 40 -7.78 2.95 -12.54
N CYS A 41 -6.64 2.88 -13.25
CA CYS A 41 -5.30 3.10 -12.71
C CYS A 41 -4.97 2.22 -11.48
N LEU A 42 -5.42 0.96 -11.46
CA LEU A 42 -5.18 0.03 -10.34
C LEU A 42 -4.08 -0.99 -10.62
N THR A 43 -3.79 -1.26 -11.89
CA THR A 43 -2.78 -2.24 -12.30
C THR A 43 -1.48 -1.55 -12.65
N VAL A 44 -0.36 -2.07 -12.15
CA VAL A 44 0.99 -1.57 -12.45
C VAL A 44 1.82 -2.70 -13.02
N HIS A 45 2.53 -2.41 -14.11
CA HIS A 45 3.41 -3.34 -14.80
C HIS A 45 4.81 -2.75 -14.95
N TYR A 46 5.83 -3.57 -14.73
CA TYR A 46 7.22 -3.21 -15.00
C TYR A 46 7.57 -3.55 -16.45
N LYS A 47 7.74 -2.52 -17.28
CA LYS A 47 7.88 -2.67 -18.74
C LYS A 47 9.32 -2.69 -19.25
N GLU A 48 10.29 -2.18 -18.49
CA GLU A 48 11.69 -2.12 -18.94
C GLU A 48 12.48 -3.37 -18.57
N ASN A 49 13.48 -3.72 -19.38
CA ASN A 49 14.35 -4.88 -19.16
C ASN A 49 15.56 -4.56 -18.27
N GLU A 50 15.34 -3.76 -17.23
CA GLU A 50 16.35 -3.38 -16.25
C GLU A 50 15.95 -3.89 -14.87
N TYR A 51 16.95 -4.23 -14.05
CA TYR A 51 16.72 -4.53 -12.65
C TYR A 51 16.93 -3.27 -11.81
N GLY A 52 15.94 -2.91 -11.01
CA GLY A 52 16.07 -1.78 -10.10
C GLY A 52 14.75 -1.40 -9.46
N ARG A 53 14.81 -0.83 -8.26
CA ARG A 53 13.64 -0.32 -7.53
C ARG A 53 12.97 0.76 -8.35
N ARG A 54 11.68 0.59 -8.67
CA ARG A 54 10.84 1.58 -9.34
C ARG A 54 9.52 1.69 -8.59
N SER A 55 9.10 2.91 -8.31
CA SER A 55 7.95 3.15 -7.44
C SER A 55 6.82 3.87 -8.17
N VAL A 56 5.61 3.70 -7.62
CA VAL A 56 4.44 4.51 -7.95
C VAL A 56 3.63 4.71 -6.66
N PHE A 57 3.03 5.89 -6.55
CA PHE A 57 2.26 6.30 -5.39
C PHE A 57 0.80 6.47 -5.74
N ALA A 58 -0.06 6.38 -4.74
CA ALA A 58 -1.48 6.64 -4.93
C ALA A 58 -1.78 8.14 -5.03
N LYS A 59 -2.85 8.48 -5.74
CA LYS A 59 -3.30 9.84 -6.01
C LYS A 59 -3.73 10.60 -4.75
N HIS A 60 -4.37 9.90 -3.83
CA HIS A 60 -4.85 10.48 -2.58
C HIS A 60 -4.00 10.03 -1.40
N SER A 61 -3.51 11.02 -0.66
CA SER A 61 -2.83 10.87 0.61
C SER A 61 -3.84 10.72 1.76
N ILE A 62 -3.33 10.24 2.89
CA ILE A 62 -4.05 9.99 4.13
C ILE A 62 -3.69 11.14 5.07
N PHE A 63 -4.67 11.97 5.39
CA PHE A 63 -4.48 13.07 6.33
C PHE A 63 -4.99 12.67 7.72
N PRO A 64 -4.16 12.77 8.78
CA PRO A 64 -4.59 12.46 10.15
C PRO A 64 -5.72 13.35 10.69
N GLU A 65 -5.94 14.51 10.06
CA GLU A 65 -6.90 15.53 10.49
C GLU A 65 -8.36 15.16 10.15
N PHE A 66 -8.58 14.16 9.28
CA PHE A 66 -9.89 13.61 9.03
C PHE A 66 -10.15 12.46 10.01
N ASN A 67 -10.81 12.76 11.13
CA ASN A 67 -11.36 11.82 12.12
C ASN A 67 -10.41 10.78 12.74
N PHE A 68 -10.17 10.95 14.04
CA PHE A 68 -9.49 10.02 14.95
C PHE A 68 -10.23 8.67 15.19
N SER A 69 -11.12 8.25 14.29
CA SER A 69 -11.89 6.99 14.39
C SER A 69 -11.62 6.00 13.25
N ASP A 70 -10.79 6.37 12.28
CA ASP A 70 -10.78 5.69 10.99
C ASP A 70 -9.50 4.84 10.77
N ILE A 71 -9.67 3.78 10.00
CA ILE A 71 -8.61 2.92 9.51
C ILE A 71 -8.49 3.17 8.02
N PHE A 72 -7.28 3.48 7.56
CA PHE A 72 -6.97 3.39 6.13
C PHE A 72 -6.35 2.03 5.85
N TYR A 73 -6.78 1.37 4.78
CA TYR A 73 -6.25 0.08 4.37
C TYR A 73 -6.41 -0.17 2.87
N PHE A 74 -5.41 -0.77 2.27
CA PHE A 74 -5.46 -1.24 0.88
C PHE A 74 -4.80 -2.61 0.74
N GLU A 75 -5.24 -3.36 -0.26
CA GLU A 75 -4.64 -4.64 -0.66
C GLU A 75 -4.00 -4.52 -2.04
N VAL A 76 -3.04 -5.39 -2.29
CA VAL A 76 -2.35 -5.55 -3.56
C VAL A 76 -2.33 -7.04 -3.87
N LEU A 77 -2.95 -7.43 -4.98
CA LEU A 77 -2.77 -8.74 -5.59
C LEU A 77 -1.45 -8.72 -6.37
N VAL A 78 -0.57 -9.67 -6.07
CA VAL A 78 0.68 -9.84 -6.82
C VAL A 78 0.41 -10.76 -8.01
N ASN A 79 0.22 -10.21 -9.21
CA ASN A 79 -0.07 -11.00 -10.41
C ASN A 79 1.19 -11.73 -10.91
N ALA A 80 2.33 -11.05 -10.92
CA ALA A 80 3.61 -11.60 -11.35
C ALA A 80 4.76 -10.98 -10.55
N MET A 81 5.72 -11.81 -10.11
CA MET A 81 6.89 -11.36 -9.36
C MET A 81 8.09 -12.26 -9.65
N LYS A 82 9.22 -11.65 -10.04
CA LYS A 82 10.48 -12.38 -10.27
C LYS A 82 11.46 -12.30 -9.12
N HIS A 83 11.60 -11.11 -8.52
CA HIS A 83 12.58 -10.85 -7.47
C HIS A 83 11.91 -10.28 -6.22
N ILE A 84 12.16 -9.01 -5.90
CA ILE A 84 11.67 -8.35 -4.69
C ILE A 84 10.58 -7.34 -5.02
N MET A 85 9.60 -7.21 -4.13
CA MET A 85 8.58 -6.17 -4.18
C MET A 85 8.40 -5.55 -2.80
N PHE A 86 7.92 -4.31 -2.78
CA PHE A 86 7.59 -3.58 -1.55
C PHE A 86 6.18 -3.02 -1.65
N VAL A 87 5.43 -3.12 -0.56
CA VAL A 87 4.11 -2.50 -0.39
C VAL A 87 4.14 -1.71 0.91
N GLY A 88 3.69 -0.45 0.89
CA GLY A 88 3.84 0.39 2.06
C GLY A 88 3.15 1.74 2.04
N LEU A 89 3.45 2.50 3.10
CA LEU A 89 3.09 3.90 3.28
C LEU A 89 4.36 4.73 3.41
N ALA A 90 4.34 5.94 2.87
CA ALA A 90 5.44 6.89 2.97
C ALA A 90 4.92 8.24 3.46
N GLU A 91 5.74 9.04 4.13
CA GLU A 91 5.43 10.46 4.29
C GLU A 91 5.49 11.19 2.95
N LYS A 92 4.43 11.95 2.63
CA LYS A 92 4.29 12.62 1.33
C LYS A 92 5.44 13.57 0.99
N GLN A 93 5.98 14.27 1.99
CA GLN A 93 7.13 15.17 1.78
C GLN A 93 8.40 14.43 1.30
N HIS A 94 8.49 13.12 1.50
CA HIS A 94 9.62 12.28 1.10
C HIS A 94 9.36 11.48 -0.18
N GLN A 95 8.20 11.66 -0.83
CA GLN A 95 7.77 10.93 -2.03
C GLN A 95 8.78 11.02 -3.20
N ILE A 96 9.46 12.16 -3.34
CA ILE A 96 10.39 12.44 -4.46
C ILE A 96 11.72 11.65 -4.34
N LEU A 97 12.08 11.20 -3.13
CA LEU A 97 13.40 10.62 -2.86
C LEU A 97 13.47 9.08 -3.05
N PHE A 98 12.38 8.46 -3.51
CA PHE A 98 12.21 7.01 -3.47
C PHE A 98 13.03 6.23 -4.48
N ASP A 99 13.26 6.79 -5.68
CA ASP A 99 14.01 6.09 -6.73
C ASP A 99 15.53 6.35 -6.65
N GLU A 100 15.95 7.28 -5.77
CA GLU A 100 17.35 7.64 -5.53
C GLU A 100 17.95 6.97 -4.28
N THR A 101 17.12 6.49 -3.35
CA THR A 101 17.59 5.95 -2.06
C THR A 101 17.52 4.42 -2.01
N ILE A 102 18.69 3.82 -1.79
CA ILE A 102 18.87 2.39 -1.54
C ILE A 102 18.43 2.13 -0.08
N HIS A 103 17.19 1.65 0.07
CA HIS A 103 16.54 1.23 1.32
C HIS A 103 16.01 2.33 2.23
N GLY A 104 14.74 2.17 2.64
CA GLY A 104 14.17 2.72 3.87
C GLY A 104 14.69 4.10 4.27
N GLY A 105 14.49 5.11 3.44
CA GLY A 105 14.61 6.49 3.89
C GLY A 105 13.80 6.72 5.17
N THR A 106 14.18 7.75 5.93
CA THR A 106 13.38 8.23 7.07
C THR A 106 11.92 8.40 6.62
N ALA A 107 10.98 7.92 7.42
CA ALA A 107 9.53 8.02 7.18
C ALA A 107 8.93 7.15 6.05
N ILE A 108 9.53 5.97 5.82
CA ILE A 108 8.98 4.91 4.97
C ILE A 108 8.60 3.69 5.83
N TYR A 109 7.43 3.12 5.59
CA TYR A 109 6.92 1.93 6.26
C TYR A 109 6.56 0.90 5.21
N GLU A 110 7.38 -0.13 5.04
CA GLU A 110 7.26 -1.04 3.90
C GLU A 110 7.41 -2.51 4.28
N TYR A 111 6.58 -3.32 3.64
CA TYR A 111 6.60 -4.77 3.72
C TYR A 111 7.20 -5.33 2.44
N ALA A 112 8.35 -5.99 2.59
CA ALA A 112 9.12 -6.57 1.50
C ALA A 112 8.76 -8.03 1.26
N SER A 113 8.76 -8.47 -0.01
CA SER A 113 8.40 -9.84 -0.41
C SER A 113 9.25 -10.94 0.21
N GLY A 114 10.48 -10.63 0.63
CA GLY A 114 11.32 -11.53 1.42
C GLY A 114 10.85 -11.78 2.85
N GLY A 115 9.75 -11.18 3.28
CA GLY A 115 9.27 -11.23 4.66
C GLY A 115 10.07 -10.29 5.56
N PHE A 116 10.41 -9.10 5.10
CA PHE A 116 11.00 -8.07 5.96
C PHE A 116 10.02 -6.93 6.11
N ILE A 117 9.95 -6.37 7.32
CA ILE A 117 9.23 -5.13 7.56
C ILE A 117 10.26 -4.05 7.88
N TRP A 118 10.23 -2.98 7.11
CA TRP A 118 11.12 -1.83 7.24
C TRP A 118 10.35 -0.63 7.76
N ILE A 119 10.95 0.06 8.74
CA ILE A 119 10.38 1.20 9.43
C ILE A 119 11.46 2.26 9.50
N SER A 120 11.33 3.33 8.71
CA SER A 120 12.27 4.46 8.69
C SER A 120 13.75 4.02 8.67
N GLY A 121 14.08 3.08 7.77
CA GLY A 121 15.43 2.56 7.58
C GLY A 121 15.86 1.43 8.50
N SER A 122 15.07 1.12 9.52
CA SER A 122 15.31 -0.04 10.38
C SER A 122 14.47 -1.22 9.92
N SER A 123 15.11 -2.34 9.57
CA SER A 123 14.39 -3.60 9.33
C SER A 123 14.21 -4.38 10.62
N ARG A 124 13.03 -5.00 10.75
CA ARG A 124 12.82 -6.13 11.65
C ARG A 124 12.76 -7.39 10.78
N LYS A 125 13.60 -8.38 11.11
CA LYS A 125 13.49 -9.71 10.51
C LYS A 125 12.12 -10.25 10.89
N SER A 126 11.26 -10.40 9.88
CA SER A 126 10.00 -11.07 10.06
C SER A 126 10.14 -12.54 9.64
N ASN A 127 9.21 -13.38 10.07
CA ASN A 127 9.28 -14.83 9.90
C ASN A 127 9.30 -15.20 8.40
N ALA A 128 9.95 -16.30 8.01
CA ALA A 128 9.88 -16.83 6.65
C ALA A 128 8.44 -17.06 6.16
N LYS A 129 7.49 -17.29 7.08
CA LYS A 129 6.05 -17.38 6.78
C LYS A 129 5.45 -16.09 6.22
N TYR A 130 6.12 -14.96 6.41
CA TYR A 130 5.71 -13.65 5.95
C TYR A 130 6.36 -13.29 4.61
N SER A 131 7.10 -14.19 3.95
CA SER A 131 7.44 -13.95 2.54
C SER A 131 6.18 -14.00 1.68
N PHE A 132 6.15 -13.28 0.56
CA PHE A 132 5.05 -13.31 -0.40
C PHE A 132 5.55 -13.33 -1.84
N GLY A 133 4.70 -13.76 -2.77
CA GLY A 133 5.00 -13.76 -4.20
C GLY A 133 3.75 -13.79 -5.07
N ALA A 134 3.92 -14.20 -6.33
CA ALA A 134 2.81 -14.25 -7.28
C ALA A 134 1.63 -15.11 -6.74
N GLY A 135 0.42 -14.57 -6.86
CA GLY A 135 -0.83 -15.15 -6.35
C GLY A 135 -1.19 -14.75 -4.92
N ASP A 136 -0.26 -14.17 -4.16
CA ASP A 136 -0.56 -13.68 -2.81
C ASP A 136 -1.28 -12.31 -2.87
N VAL A 137 -2.17 -12.10 -1.89
CA VAL A 137 -2.75 -10.78 -1.59
C VAL A 137 -2.03 -10.23 -0.37
N VAL A 138 -1.44 -9.05 -0.50
CA VAL A 138 -0.72 -8.36 0.60
C VAL A 138 -1.37 -7.02 0.85
N GLY A 139 -1.53 -6.65 2.12
CA GLY A 139 -2.18 -5.39 2.48
C GLY A 139 -1.36 -4.57 3.44
N CYS A 140 -1.58 -3.26 3.40
CA CYS A 140 -0.96 -2.28 4.29
C CYS A 140 -2.04 -1.31 4.77
N GLY A 141 -2.02 -1.01 6.06
CA GLY A 141 -2.94 -0.06 6.65
C GLY A 141 -2.36 0.69 7.82
N VAL A 142 -3.10 1.71 8.24
CA VAL A 142 -2.83 2.51 9.42
C VAL A 142 -4.12 2.70 10.19
N ASN A 143 -4.08 2.36 11.48
CA ASN A 143 -5.12 2.76 12.41
C ASN A 143 -4.80 4.19 12.87
N LEU A 144 -5.62 5.17 12.49
CA LEU A 144 -5.33 6.59 12.74
C LEU A 144 -5.53 6.97 14.22
N VAL A 145 -6.29 6.17 14.98
CA VAL A 145 -6.56 6.39 16.41
C VAL A 145 -5.29 6.16 17.23
N ASN A 146 -4.67 4.99 17.06
CA ASN A 146 -3.47 4.61 17.80
C ASN A 146 -2.17 4.88 17.00
N ARG A 147 -2.31 5.30 15.73
CA ARG A 147 -1.23 5.58 14.77
C ARG A 147 -0.38 4.35 14.45
N GLN A 148 -0.96 3.16 14.57
CA GLN A 148 -0.26 1.92 14.32
C GLN A 148 -0.35 1.54 12.84
N ILE A 149 0.79 1.32 12.21
CA ILE A 149 0.85 0.69 10.89
C ILE A 149 0.77 -0.82 11.06
N PHE A 150 0.03 -1.46 10.17
CA PHE A 150 -0.08 -2.91 10.14
C PHE A 150 -0.02 -3.42 8.70
N PHE A 151 0.43 -4.67 8.58
CA PHE A 151 0.51 -5.37 7.31
C PHE A 151 -0.24 -6.68 7.40
N THR A 152 -0.67 -7.18 6.25
CA THR A 152 -1.42 -8.42 6.15
C THR A 152 -0.94 -9.23 4.97
N LYS A 153 -1.10 -10.56 5.06
CA LYS A 153 -0.89 -11.47 3.95
C LYS A 153 -2.05 -12.46 3.90
N ASN A 154 -2.70 -12.55 2.75
CA ASN A 154 -3.78 -13.50 2.47
C ASN A 154 -4.91 -13.48 3.50
N GLY A 155 -5.28 -12.30 4.00
CA GLY A 155 -6.32 -12.16 5.03
C GLY A 155 -5.86 -12.44 6.45
N HIS A 156 -4.55 -12.61 6.69
CA HIS A 156 -3.98 -12.76 8.02
C HIS A 156 -3.14 -11.54 8.41
N LEU A 157 -3.34 -11.05 9.63
CA LEU A 157 -2.55 -9.98 10.23
C LEU A 157 -1.12 -10.48 10.50
N LEU A 158 -0.13 -9.71 10.08
CA LEU A 158 1.28 -9.96 10.40
C LEU A 158 1.59 -9.39 11.79
N ASP A 159 2.62 -9.91 12.46
CA ASP A 159 3.09 -9.32 13.71
C ASP A 159 3.69 -7.93 13.44
N SER A 160 2.84 -6.93 13.64
CA SER A 160 3.08 -5.50 13.44
C SER A 160 3.28 -4.76 14.77
N SER A 161 3.61 -5.49 15.84
CA SER A 161 3.78 -4.89 17.16
C SER A 161 4.88 -3.80 17.13
N GLN A 162 4.55 -2.64 17.72
CA GLN A 162 5.45 -1.48 17.89
C GLN A 162 5.74 -0.62 16.64
N MET A 163 4.87 -0.61 15.64
CA MET A 163 5.03 0.27 14.46
C MET A 163 4.13 1.49 14.55
N PHE A 164 4.66 2.61 15.04
CA PHE A 164 3.90 3.84 15.23
C PHE A 164 4.41 4.97 14.35
N VAL A 165 3.47 5.73 13.78
CA VAL A 165 3.76 6.92 12.98
C VAL A 165 3.98 8.12 13.90
N PRO A 166 5.07 8.90 13.74
CA PRO A 166 5.25 10.16 14.47
C PRO A 166 4.19 11.20 14.05
N LEU A 167 3.98 12.24 14.88
CA LEU A 167 2.99 13.28 14.60
C LEU A 167 3.61 14.55 14.01
N PRO A 168 2.84 15.31 13.20
CA PRO A 168 1.81 14.86 12.26
C PRO A 168 2.44 14.50 10.91
N SER A 169 2.06 13.34 10.35
CA SER A 169 2.62 12.84 9.09
C SER A 169 1.47 12.58 8.09
N GLU A 170 1.45 13.31 6.98
CA GLU A 170 0.61 12.99 5.82
C GLU A 170 1.21 11.78 5.10
N LEU A 171 0.47 10.66 5.06
CA LEU A 171 0.96 9.41 4.49
C LEU A 171 0.42 9.18 3.08
N VAL A 172 1.18 8.51 2.22
CA VAL A 172 0.77 8.14 0.88
C VAL A 172 1.06 6.64 0.63
N PRO A 173 0.07 5.87 0.13
CA PRO A 173 0.30 4.50 -0.31
C PRO A 173 1.25 4.42 -1.50
N PHE A 174 2.08 3.38 -1.51
CA PHE A 174 2.97 3.11 -2.64
C PHE A 174 3.25 1.61 -2.80
N VAL A 175 3.73 1.27 -4.00
CA VAL A 175 4.37 -0.01 -4.30
C VAL A 175 5.70 0.21 -4.99
N SER A 176 6.63 -0.73 -4.83
CA SER A 176 7.86 -0.76 -5.61
C SER A 176 8.08 -2.13 -6.25
N LEU A 177 8.30 -2.13 -7.57
CA LEU A 177 8.58 -3.31 -8.41
C LEU A 177 10.04 -3.25 -8.88
N PHE A 178 10.61 -4.39 -9.28
CA PHE A 178 12.07 -4.49 -9.50
C PHE A 178 12.48 -5.07 -10.85
N SER A 179 11.61 -5.83 -11.49
CA SER A 179 12.01 -6.68 -12.61
C SER A 179 11.01 -6.59 -13.73
N PHE A 180 11.50 -6.71 -14.97
CA PHE A 180 10.66 -6.90 -16.14
C PHE A 180 9.56 -7.95 -15.92
N ASN A 181 8.34 -7.61 -16.32
CA ASN A 181 7.12 -8.41 -16.14
C ASN A 181 6.63 -8.60 -14.71
N ASP A 182 7.21 -7.93 -13.72
CA ASP A 182 6.54 -7.76 -12.43
C ASP A 182 5.20 -7.03 -12.65
N GLN A 183 4.13 -7.51 -12.00
CA GLN A 183 2.80 -6.96 -12.15
C GLN A 183 2.00 -7.09 -10.85
N ILE A 184 1.27 -6.04 -10.52
CA ILE A 184 0.36 -6.00 -9.38
C ILE A 184 -0.98 -5.35 -9.76
N GLU A 185 -2.00 -5.61 -8.95
CA GLU A 185 -3.31 -4.96 -9.00
C GLU A 185 -3.70 -4.50 -7.60
N ALA A 186 -4.01 -3.21 -7.46
CA ALA A 186 -4.42 -2.62 -6.20
C ALA A 186 -5.92 -2.72 -5.97
N ASN A 187 -6.29 -2.86 -4.71
CA ASN A 187 -7.64 -2.79 -4.20
C ASN A 187 -7.66 -1.78 -3.05
N PHE A 188 -8.19 -0.58 -3.30
CA PHE A 188 -8.40 0.43 -2.26
C PHE A 188 -9.77 0.28 -1.56
N GLY A 189 -10.48 -0.81 -1.81
CA GLY A 189 -11.73 -1.16 -1.15
C GLY A 189 -12.96 -1.02 -2.06
N PRO A 190 -14.17 -1.21 -1.49
CA PRO A 190 -14.44 -1.39 -0.07
C PRO A 190 -14.29 -2.84 0.44
N THR A 191 -14.17 -3.82 -0.47
CA THR A 191 -14.15 -5.24 -0.10
C THR A 191 -12.73 -5.77 -0.10
N PHE A 192 -12.30 -6.33 1.04
CA PHE A 192 -10.95 -6.86 1.23
C PHE A 192 -10.98 -8.36 1.54
N LYS A 193 -9.85 -9.04 1.31
CA LYS A 193 -9.64 -10.40 1.80
C LYS A 193 -9.42 -10.41 3.32
N PHE A 194 -8.77 -9.39 3.86
CA PHE A 194 -8.60 -9.19 5.30
C PHE A 194 -9.87 -8.65 5.96
N ASP A 195 -10.21 -9.19 7.13
CA ASP A 195 -11.28 -8.67 7.98
C ASP A 195 -10.75 -7.53 8.85
N LEU A 196 -11.12 -6.29 8.49
CA LEU A 196 -10.72 -5.09 9.22
C LEU A 196 -11.23 -5.07 10.67
N SER A 197 -12.26 -5.85 11.04
CA SER A 197 -12.77 -5.90 12.42
C SER A 197 -11.71 -6.37 13.43
N ILE A 198 -10.64 -7.01 12.96
CA ILE A 198 -9.54 -7.56 13.78
C ILE A 198 -8.62 -6.46 14.34
N VAL A 199 -8.59 -5.28 13.72
CA VAL A 199 -7.68 -4.16 14.05
C VAL A 199 -8.39 -2.93 14.65
N PHE A 200 -9.69 -3.08 14.95
CA PHE A 200 -10.47 -2.12 15.74
C PHE A 200 -10.33 -2.38 17.25
#